data_AF-E9I7V6-F1
#
_entry.id   AF-E9I7V6-F1
#
_cell.length_a   1.000
_cell.length_b   1.000
_cell.length_c   1.000
_cell.angle_alpha   90.00
_cell.angle_beta   90.00
_cell.angle_gamma   90.00
#
_symmetry.space_group_name_H-M   'P 1'
#
loop_
_entity.id
_entity.type
_entity.pdbx_description
1 polymer ?
#
loop_
_entity_poly.entity_id
_entity_poly.type
_entity_poly.pdbx_seq_one_letter_code
_entity_poly.pdbx_strand_id
1 'polypeptide(L)'
;MLKNTSTLASLSRLDGQTMKTLWSFDDKFNGRFVCSDTTIVIANGKNLEVRSLSTGSLLWSLPVPEIDKIGLYGLILTRNMLIFSTSTGVVAVDLNSHQRVWSFEQGGFLSLSKNGVLHIAAVTYEGTDNKIFAFNLQ
;
A
#
# COMPACT_ATOMS: atom_id res chain seq x y z
N MET A 1 34.41 2.58 -4.81
CA MET A 1 33.06 3.12 -5.13
C MET A 1 32.19 1.96 -5.62
N LEU A 2 31.24 1.50 -4.81
CA LEU A 2 30.27 0.50 -5.25
C LEU A 2 29.25 1.20 -6.15
N LYS A 3 29.17 0.80 -7.42
CA LYS A 3 28.09 1.22 -8.32
C LYS A 3 26.81 0.57 -7.80
N ASN A 4 25.97 1.36 -7.14
CA ASN A 4 24.64 0.92 -6.73
C ASN A 4 23.75 0.89 -7.98
N THR A 5 23.84 -0.16 -8.78
CA THR A 5 22.89 -0.43 -9.84
C THR A 5 21.62 -0.93 -9.19
N SER A 6 20.63 -0.05 -8.98
CA SER A 6 19.29 -0.49 -8.60
C SER A 6 18.76 -1.38 -9.72
N THR A 7 18.71 -2.69 -9.49
CA THR A 7 17.92 -3.59 -10.34
C THR A 7 16.46 -3.21 -10.17
N LEU A 8 15.78 -2.91 -11.27
CA LEU A 8 14.33 -2.71 -11.25
C LEU A 8 13.65 -3.99 -10.74
N ALA A 9 12.60 -3.83 -9.94
CA ALA A 9 11.73 -4.91 -9.53
C ALA A 9 10.64 -5.11 -10.59
N SER A 10 10.17 -6.35 -10.74
CA SER A 10 9.11 -6.66 -11.71
C SER A 10 7.75 -6.82 -11.02
N LEU A 11 6.71 -6.23 -11.60
CA LEU A 11 5.31 -6.56 -11.30
C LEU A 11 4.76 -7.38 -12.46
N SER A 12 4.37 -8.62 -12.19
CA SER A 12 3.88 -9.54 -13.21
C SER A 12 2.57 -10.18 -12.78
N ARG A 13 1.66 -10.36 -13.75
CA ARG A 13 0.49 -11.21 -13.58
C ARG A 13 0.66 -12.47 -14.42
N LEU A 14 0.47 -13.60 -13.77
CA LEU A 14 0.52 -14.91 -14.40
C LEU A 14 -0.89 -15.50 -14.46
N ASP A 15 -1.13 -16.31 -15.47
CA ASP A 15 -2.27 -17.22 -15.47
C ASP A 15 -2.07 -18.28 -14.39
N GLY A 16 -3.05 -18.43 -13.48
CA GLY A 16 -2.91 -19.28 -12.30
C GLY A 16 -2.86 -20.79 -12.58
N GLN A 17 -3.25 -21.23 -13.78
CA GLN A 17 -3.24 -22.65 -14.17
C GLN A 17 -1.98 -23.00 -14.96
N THR A 18 -1.58 -22.11 -15.87
CA THR A 18 -0.49 -22.36 -16.83
C THR A 18 0.82 -21.68 -16.46
N MET A 19 0.81 -20.79 -15.46
CA MET A 19 1.95 -19.95 -15.05
C MET A 19 2.51 -19.07 -16.17
N LYS A 20 1.75 -18.87 -17.26
CA LYS A 20 2.15 -17.98 -18.36
C LYS A 20 1.96 -16.53 -17.96
N THR A 21 2.94 -15.69 -18.31
CA THR A 21 2.85 -14.24 -18.13
C THR A 21 1.74 -13.65 -18.99
N LEU A 22 0.74 -13.06 -18.34
CA LEU A 22 -0.31 -12.28 -18.99
C LEU A 22 0.18 -10.85 -19.28
N TRP A 23 0.86 -10.24 -18.31
CA TRP A 23 1.55 -8.96 -18.46
C TRP A 23 2.69 -8.84 -17.44
N SER A 24 3.66 -7.98 -17.72
CA SER A 24 4.82 -7.71 -16.86
C SER A 24 5.40 -6.32 -17.10
N PHE A 25 5.88 -5.68 -16.04
CA PHE A 25 6.57 -4.38 -16.07
C PHE A 25 7.73 -4.39 -15.08
N ASP A 26 8.83 -3.75 -15.46
CA ASP A 26 9.96 -3.51 -14.57
C ASP A 26 9.98 -2.04 -14.16
N ASP A 27 10.00 -1.78 -12.85
CA ASP A 27 10.08 -0.44 -12.27
C ASP A 27 10.62 -0.48 -10.83
N LYS A 28 10.39 0.57 -10.04
CA LYS A 28 10.82 0.69 -8.64
C LYS A 28 9.79 0.13 -7.66
N PHE A 29 9.10 -0.95 -8.04
CA PHE A 29 8.09 -1.58 -7.21
C PHE A 29 8.69 -2.04 -5.87
N ASN A 30 7.94 -1.82 -4.78
CA ASN A 30 8.22 -2.46 -3.50
C ASN A 30 7.23 -3.63 -3.28
N GLY A 31 7.66 -4.67 -2.56
CA GLY A 31 6.91 -5.92 -2.46
C GLY A 31 5.58 -5.87 -1.69
N ARG A 32 5.17 -4.70 -1.16
CA ARG A 32 3.88 -4.55 -0.46
C ARG A 32 2.81 -4.07 -1.43
N PHE A 33 1.85 -4.95 -1.69
CA PHE A 33 0.69 -4.67 -2.52
C PHE A 33 -0.58 -5.22 -1.89
N VAL A 34 -1.72 -4.70 -2.32
CA VAL A 34 -3.06 -5.27 -2.10
C VAL A 34 -3.81 -5.29 -3.41
N CYS A 35 -4.76 -6.19 -3.57
CA CYS A 35 -5.60 -6.27 -4.76
C CYS A 35 -7.08 -6.38 -4.41
N SER A 36 -7.90 -5.89 -5.32
CA SER A 36 -9.32 -6.22 -5.45
C SER A 36 -9.53 -7.10 -6.68
N ASP A 37 -10.78 -7.37 -7.04
CA ASP A 37 -11.13 -8.08 -8.28
C ASP A 37 -10.71 -7.32 -9.55
N THR A 38 -10.50 -6.00 -9.46
CA THR A 38 -10.26 -5.15 -10.62
C THR A 38 -8.96 -4.35 -10.55
N THR A 39 -8.38 -4.18 -9.36
CA THR A 39 -7.24 -3.28 -9.16
C THR A 39 -6.13 -3.90 -8.33
N ILE A 40 -4.92 -3.42 -8.56
CA ILE A 40 -3.75 -3.62 -7.71
C ILE A 40 -3.36 -2.25 -7.15
N VAL A 41 -3.10 -2.19 -5.85
CA VAL A 41 -2.43 -1.05 -5.23
C VAL A 41 -1.05 -1.50 -4.79
N ILE A 42 -0.02 -0.82 -5.26
CA ILE A 42 1.38 -1.18 -5.01
C ILE A 42 2.22 0.08 -4.85
N ALA A 43 3.26 0.03 -4.03
CA ALA A 43 4.21 1.14 -4.00
C ALA A 43 5.23 1.04 -5.14
N ASN A 44 5.48 2.16 -5.80
CA ASN A 44 6.47 2.31 -6.85
C ASN A 44 7.28 3.59 -6.59
N GLY A 45 8.48 3.42 -6.07
CA GLY A 45 9.24 4.54 -5.49
C GLY A 45 8.42 5.31 -4.44
N LYS A 46 8.33 6.64 -4.61
CA LYS A 46 7.60 7.56 -3.73
C LYS A 46 6.10 7.64 -3.98
N ASN A 47 5.52 6.67 -4.69
CA ASN A 47 4.10 6.70 -5.03
C ASN A 47 3.41 5.41 -4.58
N LEU A 48 2.17 5.54 -4.15
CA LEU A 48 1.20 4.46 -4.23
C LEU A 48 0.52 4.54 -5.58
N GLU A 49 0.66 3.49 -6.39
CA GLU A 49 0.03 3.39 -7.68
C GLU A 49 -1.17 2.46 -7.60
N VAL A 50 -2.28 2.90 -8.17
CA VAL A 50 -3.44 2.07 -8.42
C VAL A 50 -3.45 1.69 -9.89
N ARG A 51 -3.39 0.40 -10.16
CA ARG A 51 -3.26 -0.19 -11.49
C ARG A 51 -4.42 -1.11 -11.77
N SER A 52 -4.80 -1.23 -13.03
CA SER A 52 -5.74 -2.25 -13.50
C SER A 52 -5.17 -3.64 -13.26
N LEU A 53 -5.91 -4.55 -12.63
CA LEU A 53 -5.49 -5.94 -12.47
C LEU A 53 -5.47 -6.67 -13.84
N SER A 54 -6.39 -6.32 -14.75
CA SER A 54 -6.52 -7.02 -16.02
C SER A 54 -5.35 -6.72 -16.96
N THR A 55 -4.87 -5.47 -16.99
CA THR A 55 -3.86 -4.98 -17.95
C THR A 55 -2.55 -4.49 -17.32
N GLY A 56 -2.53 -4.24 -16.01
CA GLY A 56 -1.42 -3.63 -15.28
C GLY A 56 -1.23 -2.13 -15.57
N SER A 57 -2.09 -1.52 -16.38
CA SER A 57 -2.05 -0.09 -16.71
C SER A 57 -2.28 0.77 -15.46
N LEU A 58 -1.56 1.89 -15.35
CA LEU A 58 -1.77 2.89 -14.30
C LEU A 58 -3.13 3.56 -14.45
N LEU A 59 -3.92 3.55 -13.37
CA LEU A 59 -5.21 4.23 -13.30
C LEU A 59 -5.05 5.60 -12.64
N TRP A 60 -4.37 5.63 -11.49
CA TRP A 60 -3.98 6.86 -10.79
C TRP A 60 -2.85 6.57 -9.81
N SER A 61 -2.21 7.63 -9.30
CA SER A 61 -1.17 7.53 -8.29
C SER A 61 -1.30 8.60 -7.21
N LEU A 62 -0.78 8.29 -6.03
CA LEU A 62 -0.70 9.20 -4.89
C LEU A 62 0.75 9.33 -4.44
N PRO A 63 1.30 10.55 -4.37
CA PRO A 63 2.62 10.78 -3.79
C PRO A 63 2.62 10.46 -2.29
N VAL A 64 3.55 9.62 -1.86
CA VAL A 64 3.85 9.29 -0.47
C VAL A 64 5.38 9.25 -0.28
N PRO A 65 6.03 10.41 -0.10
CA PRO A 65 7.50 10.53 -0.09
C PRO A 65 8.22 9.66 0.95
N GLU A 66 7.53 9.28 2.03
CA GLU A 66 8.06 8.46 3.12
C GLU A 66 8.30 7.00 2.72
N ILE A 67 7.64 6.50 1.66
CA ILE A 67 7.76 5.10 1.22
C ILE A 67 9.20 4.74 0.89
N ASP A 68 9.91 5.61 0.16
CA ASP A 68 11.31 5.38 -0.22
C ASP A 68 12.28 5.41 0.97
N LYS A 69 11.88 6.03 2.09
CA LYS A 69 12.75 6.19 3.26
C LYS A 69 12.56 5.07 4.28
N ILE A 70 11.29 4.71 4.54
CA ILE A 70 10.90 3.92 5.72
C ILE A 70 9.95 2.77 5.35
N GLY A 71 9.47 2.74 4.10
CA GLY A 71 8.53 1.74 3.60
C GLY A 71 7.10 1.92 4.10
N LEU A 72 6.24 1.00 3.67
CA LEU A 72 4.87 0.88 4.15
C LEU A 72 4.79 -0.10 5.30
N TYR A 73 4.02 0.22 6.33
CA TYR A 73 3.76 -0.66 7.48
C TYR A 73 2.45 -1.42 7.30
N GLY A 74 1.52 -0.87 6.54
CA GLY A 74 0.26 -1.52 6.17
C GLY A 74 -0.36 -0.88 4.94
N LEU A 75 -1.13 -1.68 4.21
CA LEU A 75 -1.90 -1.27 3.06
C LEU A 75 -3.20 -2.08 3.11
N ILE A 76 -4.34 -1.41 3.05
CA ILE A 76 -5.67 -2.01 3.11
C ILE A 76 -6.53 -1.34 2.05
N LEU A 77 -7.16 -2.16 1.21
CA LEU A 77 -8.13 -1.72 0.24
C LEU A 77 -9.52 -2.16 0.70
N THR A 78 -10.43 -1.19 0.83
CA THR A 78 -11.85 -1.41 1.13
C THR A 78 -12.71 -1.11 -0.10
N ARG A 79 -14.03 -1.13 0.03
CA ARG A 79 -14.93 -0.81 -1.09
C ARG A 79 -14.80 0.64 -1.56
N ASN A 80 -14.51 1.58 -0.66
CA ASN A 80 -14.51 3.02 -0.94
C ASN A 80 -13.23 3.74 -0.51
N MET A 81 -12.35 3.10 0.26
CA MET A 81 -11.12 3.70 0.76
C MET A 81 -9.88 2.86 0.50
N LEU A 82 -8.79 3.52 0.13
CA LEU A 82 -7.43 3.04 0.31
C LEU A 82 -6.90 3.56 1.65
N ILE A 83 -6.45 2.66 2.52
CA ILE A 83 -5.84 2.99 3.80
C ILE A 83 -4.39 2.51 3.78
N PHE A 84 -3.45 3.38 4.09
CA PHE A 84 -2.04 3.03 4.16
C PHE A 84 -1.39 3.59 5.42
N SER A 85 -0.41 2.85 5.93
CA SER A 85 0.41 3.28 7.06
C SER A 85 1.87 3.40 6.64
N THR A 86 2.50 4.47 7.08
CA THR A 86 3.95 4.64 7.15
C THR A 86 4.37 4.56 8.62
N SER A 87 5.62 4.92 8.94
CA SER A 87 6.06 5.10 10.33
C SER A 87 5.53 6.40 10.97
N THR A 88 5.07 7.37 10.17
CA THR A 88 4.66 8.70 10.64
C THR A 88 3.16 8.84 10.80
N GLY A 89 2.38 7.93 10.24
CA GLY A 89 0.92 7.97 10.39
C GLY A 89 0.19 6.97 9.51
N VAL A 90 -1.12 6.99 9.67
CA VAL A 90 -2.09 6.26 8.86
C VAL A 90 -2.97 7.27 8.12
N VAL A 91 -3.19 7.03 6.84
CA VAL A 91 -4.00 7.91 5.98
C VAL A 91 -5.04 7.07 5.27
N ALA A 92 -6.28 7.55 5.24
CA ALA A 92 -7.33 7.03 4.38
C ALA A 92 -7.62 8.00 3.24
N VAL A 93 -7.75 7.44 2.04
CA VAL A 93 -8.02 8.13 0.79
C VAL A 93 -9.28 7.55 0.17
N ASP A 94 -10.21 8.39 -0.22
CA ASP A 94 -11.41 7.99 -0.93
C ASP A 94 -11.07 7.58 -2.37
N LEU A 95 -11.58 6.44 -2.81
CA LEU A 95 -11.21 5.84 -4.10
C LEU A 95 -11.83 6.55 -5.31
N ASN A 96 -12.85 7.40 -5.12
CA ASN A 96 -13.50 8.10 -6.23
C ASN A 96 -12.88 9.48 -6.47
N SER A 97 -12.66 10.23 -5.39
CA SER A 97 -12.11 11.58 -5.41
C SER A 97 -10.59 11.62 -5.32
N HIS A 98 -9.98 10.51 -4.88
CA HIS A 98 -8.56 10.38 -4.57
C HIS A 98 -8.08 11.39 -3.52
N GLN A 99 -9.01 11.92 -2.72
CA GLN A 99 -8.71 12.86 -1.65
C GLN A 99 -8.58 12.15 -0.31
N ARG A 100 -7.78 12.74 0.58
CA ARG A 100 -7.70 12.30 1.97
C ARG A 100 -9.05 12.48 2.65
N VAL A 101 -9.55 11.41 3.26
CA VAL A 101 -10.76 11.44 4.10
C VAL A 101 -10.39 11.74 5.55
N TRP A 102 -9.38 11.04 6.07
CA TRP A 102 -8.88 11.24 7.43
C TRP A 102 -7.40 10.83 7.53
N SER A 103 -6.76 11.24 8.63
CA SER A 103 -5.40 10.83 8.99
C SER A 103 -5.28 10.62 10.50
N PHE A 104 -4.33 9.77 10.89
CA PHE A 104 -3.97 9.49 12.27
C PHE A 104 -2.45 9.58 12.42
N GLU A 105 -1.96 10.37 13.37
CA GLU A 105 -0.55 10.78 13.49
C GLU A 105 0.36 9.72 14.12
N GLN A 106 -0.07 8.46 14.17
CA GLN A 106 0.76 7.36 14.62
C GLN A 106 0.71 6.18 13.65
N GLY A 107 1.87 5.87 13.08
CA GLY A 107 2.04 4.75 12.16
C GLY A 107 2.05 3.39 12.87
N GLY A 108 1.77 2.32 12.13
CA GLY A 108 1.74 0.98 12.69
C GLY A 108 1.36 -0.10 11.69
N PHE A 109 1.41 -1.35 12.14
CA PHE A 109 0.87 -2.46 11.36
C PHE A 109 -0.65 -2.40 11.38
N LEU A 110 -1.27 -2.61 10.22
CA LEU A 110 -2.70 -2.52 10.05
C LEU A 110 -3.33 -3.92 9.98
N SER A 111 -4.49 -4.07 10.60
CA SER A 111 -5.41 -5.18 10.29
C SER A 111 -6.85 -4.67 10.27
N LEU A 112 -7.71 -5.27 9.43
CA LEU A 112 -9.11 -4.92 9.34
C LEU A 112 -9.96 -6.13 9.68
N SER A 113 -10.85 -5.98 10.66
CA SER A 113 -11.79 -7.04 11.01
C SER A 113 -12.93 -7.13 9.99
N LYS A 114 -13.61 -8.28 9.95
CA LYS A 114 -14.81 -8.49 9.11
C LYS A 114 -15.91 -7.46 9.36
N ASN A 115 -15.99 -6.92 10.58
CA ASN A 115 -17.02 -5.96 10.98
C ASN A 115 -16.62 -4.50 10.71
N GLY A 116 -15.50 -4.26 9.99
CA GLY A 116 -15.06 -2.91 9.64
C GLY A 116 -14.30 -2.19 10.75
N VAL A 117 -13.74 -2.94 11.72
CA VAL A 117 -12.87 -2.35 12.75
C VAL A 117 -11.43 -2.39 12.27
N LEU A 118 -10.87 -1.20 12.00
CA LEU A 118 -9.45 -1.02 11.70
C LEU A 118 -8.66 -1.06 13.01
N HIS A 119 -7.69 -1.96 13.09
CA HIS A 119 -6.72 -2.00 14.17
C HIS A 119 -5.38 -1.45 13.70
N ILE A 120 -4.78 -0.58 14.51
CA ILE A 120 -3.45 -0.04 14.30
C ILE A 120 -2.58 -0.51 15.46
N ALA A 121 -1.66 -1.43 15.20
CA ALA A 121 -0.60 -1.78 16.14
C ALA A 121 0.51 -0.73 15.98
N ALA A 122 0.37 0.35 16.74
CA ALA A 122 1.29 1.47 16.72
C ALA A 122 2.65 1.04 17.28
N VAL A 123 3.69 1.30 16.50
CA VAL A 123 5.07 1.02 16.88
C VAL A 123 5.83 2.34 16.94
N THR A 124 6.54 2.58 18.04
CA THR A 124 7.51 3.66 18.12
C THR A 124 8.88 3.12 17.71
N TYR A 125 9.75 3.99 17.17
CA TYR A 125 11.10 3.59 16.76
C TYR A 125 11.91 2.96 17.91
N GLU A 126 11.62 3.34 19.15
CA GLU A 126 12.28 2.81 20.36
C GLU A 126 11.53 1.61 21.00
N GLY A 127 10.35 1.24 20.50
CA GLY A 127 9.58 0.08 20.95
C GLY A 127 9.04 0.16 22.39
N THR A 128 9.18 1.31 23.05
CA THR A 128 8.85 1.49 24.48
C THR A 128 7.40 1.84 24.75
N ASP A 129 6.62 2.22 23.72
CA ASP A 129 5.27 2.78 23.90
C ASP A 129 4.27 2.24 22.86
N ASN A 130 4.29 0.91 22.68
CA ASN A 130 3.42 0.22 21.72
C ASN A 130 1.96 0.26 22.19
N LYS A 131 1.07 0.78 21.32
CA LYS A 131 -0.37 0.91 21.59
C LYS A 131 -1.16 0.23 20.47
N ILE A 132 -2.32 -0.30 20.81
CA ILE A 132 -3.29 -0.78 19.83
C ILE A 132 -4.47 0.17 19.83
N PHE A 133 -4.75 0.74 18.66
CA PHE A 133 -5.93 1.57 18.43
C PHE A 133 -6.94 0.80 17.61
N ALA A 134 -8.23 1.04 17.86
CA ALA A 134 -9.33 0.45 17.11
C ALA A 134 -10.27 1.57 16.63
N PHE A 135 -10.57 1.58 15.33
CA PHE A 135 -11.45 2.54 14.69
C PHE A 135 -12.56 1.82 13.96
N ASN A 136 -13.81 2.23 14.19
CA ASN A 136 -14.91 1.81 13.34
C ASN A 136 -14.83 2.60 12.02
N LEU A 137 -14.85 1.90 10.88
CA LEU A 137 -14.94 2.53 9.56
C LEU A 137 -16.39 2.78 9.11
N GLN A 138 -17.34 2.73 10.06
CA GLN A 138 -18.78 2.97 9.88
C GLN A 138 -19.15 4.40 10.26
#